data_AF-A0A838MTI2-F1
#
_entry.id   AF-A0A838MTI2-F1
#
_cell.length_a   1.000
_cell.length_b   1.000
_cell.length_c   1.000
_cell.angle_alpha   90.00
_cell.angle_beta   90.00
_cell.angle_gamma   90.00
#
_symmetry.space_group_name_H-M   'P 1'
#
loop_
_entity.id
_entity.type
_entity.pdbx_description
1 polymer ?
#
loop_
_entity_poly.entity_id
_entity_poly.type
_entity_poly.pdbx_seq_one_letter_code
_entity_poly.pdbx_strand_id
1 'polypeptide(L)'
;MQFKERRWQMDGSGKSLEAVQELIISSVRELGQLRSDAAQAKSELDAMKKELEASERWQTHSTMQKEAKERASVVEAGLRKLTIEYFERTGDKTAHEAAKVRIVELLEYDEEQAKAWAIENLHEALNLDVDTFEEYAKGVRNIKPLPFVTFKKEPQPYISRNLSQYIAGESEV
;
A
#
# COMPACT_ATOMS: atom_id res chain seq x y z
N MET A 1 27.38 15.05 -5.59
CA MET A 1 27.61 16.11 -4.58
C MET A 1 27.85 15.43 -3.23
N GLN A 2 29.05 15.55 -2.68
CA GLN A 2 29.42 14.96 -1.40
C GLN A 2 29.02 15.92 -0.26
N PHE A 3 28.07 15.52 0.60
CA PHE A 3 27.81 16.19 1.86
C PHE A 3 29.02 15.93 2.79
N LYS A 4 29.93 16.89 2.90
CA LYS A 4 30.98 16.85 3.93
C LYS A 4 30.36 17.20 5.27
N GLU A 5 30.19 16.20 6.12
CA GLU A 5 29.96 16.34 7.55
C GLU A 5 31.06 17.22 8.16
N ARG A 6 30.75 18.48 8.49
CA ARG A 6 31.60 19.31 9.33
C ARG A 6 31.37 18.90 10.79
N ARG A 7 32.11 17.87 11.21
CA ARG A 7 32.26 17.46 12.61
C ARG A 7 32.92 18.60 13.37
N TRP A 8 32.18 19.25 14.27
CA TRP A 8 32.70 20.33 15.11
C TRP A 8 33.65 19.72 16.17
N GLN A 9 34.96 19.85 15.94
CA GLN A 9 35.95 19.79 17.02
C GLN A 9 35.83 21.10 17.81
N MET A 10 35.36 20.99 19.06
CA MET A 10 35.32 22.09 20.02
C MET A 10 36.71 22.25 20.63
N ASP A 11 37.58 23.03 19.99
CA ASP A 11 38.77 23.56 20.65
C ASP A 11 38.37 24.71 21.57
N GLY A 12 38.86 24.68 22.81
CA GLY A 12 38.51 25.54 23.94
C GLY A 12 38.95 27.01 23.83
N SER A 13 38.73 27.66 22.69
CA SER A 13 38.64 29.13 22.60
C SER A 13 37.19 29.49 22.34
N GLY A 14 36.46 29.89 23.40
CA GLY A 14 35.08 30.35 23.26
C GLY A 14 35.02 31.45 22.21
N LYS A 15 34.34 31.19 21.08
CA LYS A 15 34.04 32.23 20.09
C LYS A 15 33.39 33.39 20.84
N SER A 16 33.84 34.62 20.58
CA SER A 16 33.18 35.80 21.15
C SER A 16 31.68 35.73 20.80
N LEU A 17 30.83 36.23 21.70
CA LEU A 17 29.38 36.30 21.47
C LEU A 17 29.05 36.95 20.11
N GLU A 18 29.87 37.91 19.69
CA GLU A 18 29.80 38.58 18.40
C GLU A 18 30.01 37.61 17.22
N ALA A 19 31.03 36.74 17.27
CA ALA A 19 31.29 35.76 16.20
C ALA A 19 30.18 34.69 16.09
N VAL A 20 29.56 34.33 17.22
CA VAL A 20 28.39 33.43 17.23
C VAL A 20 27.16 34.15 16.64
N GLN A 21 26.96 35.42 16.99
CA GLN A 21 25.86 36.23 16.47
C GLN A 21 25.98 36.45 14.96
N GLU A 22 27.17 36.72 14.43
CA GLU A 22 27.42 36.83 12.99
C GLU A 22 27.14 35.52 12.24
N LEU A 23 27.55 34.39 12.82
CA LEU A 23 27.28 33.07 12.26
C LEU A 23 25.77 32.79 12.19
N ILE A 24 25.02 33.11 13.25
CA ILE A 24 23.56 32.98 13.26
C ILE A 24 22.93 33.85 12.17
N ILE A 25 23.33 35.12 12.05
CA ILE A 25 22.80 36.03 11.02
C ILE A 25 23.07 35.49 9.62
N SER A 26 24.29 35.02 9.34
CA SER A 26 24.62 34.43 8.03
C SER A 26 23.83 33.15 7.74
N SER A 27 23.65 32.29 8.74
CA SER A 27 22.91 31.02 8.61
C SER A 27 21.42 31.25 8.39
N VAL A 28 20.84 32.26 9.05
CA VAL A 28 19.43 32.66 8.84
C VAL A 28 19.23 33.19 7.41
N ARG A 29 20.16 33.98 6.89
CA ARG A 29 20.10 34.46 5.49
C ARG A 29 20.21 33.31 4.49
N GLU A 30 21.16 32.41 4.70
CA GLU A 30 21.33 31.22 3.86
C GLU A 30 20.07 30.34 3.88
N LEU A 31 19.51 30.06 5.06
CA LEU A 31 18.26 29.33 5.20
C LEU A 31 17.08 30.03 4.51
N GLY A 32 17.01 31.36 4.62
CA GLY A 32 16.02 32.18 3.92
C GLY A 32 16.12 32.03 2.40
N GLN A 33 17.33 32.10 1.86
CA GLN A 33 17.58 31.92 0.43
C GLN A 33 17.18 30.51 -0.03
N LEU A 34 17.65 29.47 0.67
CA LEU A 34 17.33 28.08 0.32
C LEU A 34 15.82 27.80 0.35
N ARG A 35 15.09 28.41 1.30
CA ARG A 35 13.62 28.30 1.35
C ARG A 35 12.95 29.02 0.18
N SER A 36 13.45 30.18 -0.21
CA SER A 36 12.98 30.92 -1.38
C SER A 36 13.20 30.09 -2.65
N ASP A 37 14.40 29.56 -2.84
CA ASP A 37 14.77 28.75 -4.01
C ASP A 37 13.91 27.48 -4.09
N ALA A 38 13.70 26.81 -2.95
CA ALA A 38 12.83 25.63 -2.88
C ALA A 38 11.36 25.95 -3.22
N ALA A 39 10.85 27.10 -2.77
CA ALA A 39 9.51 27.55 -3.09
C ALA A 39 9.36 27.86 -4.59
N GLN A 40 10.35 28.54 -5.18
CA GLN A 40 10.37 28.84 -6.61
C GLN A 40 10.45 27.56 -7.45
N ALA A 41 11.38 26.65 -7.14
CA ALA A 41 11.52 25.39 -7.85
C ALA A 41 10.24 24.55 -7.78
N LYS A 42 9.55 24.54 -6.63
CA LYS A 42 8.24 23.89 -6.51
C LYS A 42 7.19 24.55 -7.42
N SER A 43 7.13 25.87 -7.43
CA SER A 43 6.20 26.61 -8.30
C SER A 43 6.44 26.30 -9.79
N GLU A 44 7.69 26.21 -10.21
CA GLU A 44 8.06 25.87 -11.58
C GLU A 44 7.68 24.41 -11.92
N LEU A 45 7.95 23.47 -11.02
CA LEU A 45 7.53 22.07 -11.19
C LEU A 45 6.00 21.93 -11.30
N ASP A 46 5.26 22.66 -10.47
CA ASP A 46 3.80 22.64 -10.51
C ASP A 46 3.26 23.28 -11.80
N ALA A 47 3.92 24.31 -12.34
CA ALA A 47 3.60 24.88 -13.64
C ALA A 47 3.86 23.88 -14.79
N MET A 48 5.04 23.24 -14.81
CA MET A 48 5.37 22.22 -15.82
C MET A 48 4.39 21.03 -15.80
N LYS A 49 3.97 20.59 -14.61
CA LYS A 49 2.94 19.55 -14.47
C LYS A 49 1.62 19.98 -15.07
N LYS A 50 1.15 21.20 -14.78
CA LYS A 50 -0.10 21.73 -15.35
C LYS A 50 -0.04 21.83 -16.87
N GLU A 51 1.09 22.28 -17.43
CA GLU A 51 1.28 22.34 -18.89
C GLU A 51 1.28 20.94 -19.52
N LEU A 52 1.97 19.98 -18.90
CA LEU A 52 1.96 18.59 -19.33
C LEU A 52 0.55 18.01 -19.29
N GLU A 53 -0.17 18.23 -18.18
CA GLU A 53 -1.55 17.77 -18.00
C GLU A 53 -2.51 18.42 -19.00
N ALA A 54 -2.29 19.68 -19.38
CA ALA A 54 -3.07 20.38 -20.39
C ALA A 54 -2.73 19.94 -21.83
N SER A 55 -1.61 19.27 -22.05
CA SER A 55 -1.20 18.82 -23.39
C SER A 55 -2.17 17.79 -23.96
N GLU A 56 -2.42 17.86 -25.26
CA GLU A 56 -3.29 16.91 -25.97
C GLU A 56 -2.83 15.46 -25.77
N ARG A 57 -1.52 15.21 -25.91
CA ARG A 57 -0.93 13.88 -25.73
C ARG A 57 -1.22 13.30 -24.36
N TRP A 58 -1.13 14.11 -23.30
CA TRP A 58 -1.48 13.67 -21.95
C TRP A 58 -2.96 13.33 -21.83
N GLN A 59 -3.83 14.23 -22.30
CA GLN A 59 -5.28 14.03 -22.24
C GLN A 59 -5.73 12.78 -23.00
N THR A 60 -5.20 12.57 -24.22
CA THR A 60 -5.46 11.38 -25.02
C THR A 60 -5.04 10.10 -24.30
N HIS A 61 -3.80 10.00 -23.84
CA HIS A 61 -3.33 8.78 -23.18
C HIS A 61 -3.97 8.57 -21.81
N SER A 62 -4.27 9.63 -21.06
CA SER A 62 -5.01 9.55 -19.79
C SER A 62 -6.41 8.99 -20.01
N THR A 63 -7.10 9.47 -21.04
CA THR A 63 -8.42 8.97 -21.43
C THR A 63 -8.36 7.51 -21.88
N MET A 64 -7.44 7.17 -22.80
CA MET A 64 -7.24 5.78 -23.24
C MET A 64 -6.91 4.84 -22.08
N GLN A 65 -6.07 5.27 -21.13
CA GLN A 65 -5.74 4.47 -19.95
C GLN A 65 -6.97 4.27 -19.06
N LYS A 66 -7.77 5.32 -18.83
CA LYS A 66 -8.99 5.25 -18.04
C LYS A 66 -9.99 4.29 -18.67
N GLU A 67 -10.28 4.44 -19.96
CA GLU A 67 -11.18 3.56 -20.70
C GLU A 67 -10.70 2.10 -20.70
N ALA A 68 -9.41 1.87 -20.89
CA ALA A 68 -8.84 0.53 -20.82
C ALA A 68 -9.00 -0.10 -19.43
N LYS A 69 -8.79 0.66 -18.35
CA LYS A 69 -9.01 0.21 -16.97
C LYS A 69 -10.47 -0.10 -16.69
N GLU A 70 -11.38 0.76 -17.13
CA GLU A 70 -12.83 0.55 -16.97
C GLU A 70 -13.29 -0.71 -17.70
N ARG A 71 -12.88 -0.88 -18.96
CA ARG A 71 -13.19 -2.09 -19.74
C ARG A 71 -12.59 -3.36 -19.11
N ALA A 72 -11.34 -3.29 -18.66
CA ALA A 72 -10.68 -4.42 -17.99
C ALA A 72 -11.42 -4.81 -16.70
N SER A 73 -11.86 -3.84 -15.90
CA SER A 73 -12.63 -4.07 -14.67
C SER A 73 -13.95 -4.80 -14.93
N VAL A 74 -14.69 -4.40 -15.98
CA VAL A 74 -15.93 -5.08 -16.38
C VAL A 74 -15.67 -6.53 -16.78
N VAL A 75 -14.64 -6.77 -17.59
CA VAL A 75 -14.26 -8.13 -18.02
C VAL A 75 -13.80 -8.98 -16.83
N GLU A 76 -13.00 -8.41 -15.92
CA GLU A 76 -12.51 -9.10 -14.73
C GLU A 76 -13.68 -9.50 -13.80
N ALA A 77 -14.64 -8.60 -13.57
CA ALA A 77 -15.83 -8.90 -12.78
C ALA A 77 -16.64 -10.06 -13.39
N GLY A 78 -16.81 -10.07 -14.72
CA GLY A 78 -17.45 -11.17 -15.44
C GLY A 78 -16.68 -12.49 -15.27
N LEU A 79 -15.35 -12.46 -15.44
CA LEU A 79 -14.51 -13.65 -15.30
C LEU A 79 -14.53 -14.20 -13.86
N ARG A 80 -14.53 -13.34 -12.84
CA ARG A 80 -14.68 -13.74 -11.43
C ARG A 80 -15.98 -14.50 -11.19
N LYS A 81 -17.10 -13.98 -11.71
CA LYS A 81 -18.40 -14.62 -11.59
C LYS A 81 -18.42 -16.00 -12.25
N LEU A 82 -17.94 -16.09 -13.49
CA LEU A 82 -17.85 -17.36 -14.23
C LEU A 82 -16.94 -18.38 -13.54
N THR A 83 -15.86 -17.93 -12.92
CA THR A 83 -14.92 -18.80 -12.20
C THR A 83 -15.58 -19.44 -10.96
N ILE A 84 -16.38 -18.66 -10.21
CA ILE A 84 -17.15 -19.19 -9.07
C ILE A 84 -18.25 -20.13 -9.56
N GLU A 85 -19.02 -19.74 -10.58
CA GLU A 85 -20.08 -20.58 -11.12
C GLU A 85 -19.55 -21.92 -11.66
N TYR A 86 -18.38 -21.92 -12.29
CA TYR A 86 -17.69 -23.15 -12.71
C TYR A 86 -17.37 -24.04 -11.50
N PHE A 87 -16.82 -23.48 -10.43
CA PHE A 87 -16.51 -24.23 -9.21
C PHE A 87 -17.78 -24.77 -8.53
N GLU A 88 -18.85 -23.98 -8.43
CA GLU A 88 -20.12 -24.42 -7.85
C GLU A 88 -20.75 -25.60 -8.61
N ARG A 89 -20.59 -25.62 -9.94
CA ARG A 89 -21.14 -26.68 -10.80
C ARG A 89 -20.28 -27.94 -10.86
N THR A 90 -18.96 -27.80 -10.82
CA THR A 90 -18.02 -28.91 -11.09
C THR A 90 -17.27 -29.41 -9.85
N GLY A 91 -17.16 -28.58 -8.81
CA GLY A 91 -16.27 -28.78 -7.68
C GLY A 91 -14.78 -28.53 -8.00
N ASP A 92 -14.43 -28.28 -9.27
CA ASP A 92 -13.05 -28.03 -9.69
C ASP A 92 -12.67 -26.57 -9.45
N LYS A 93 -11.54 -26.37 -8.80
CA LYS A 93 -11.00 -25.06 -8.44
C LYS A 93 -10.26 -24.41 -9.60
N THR A 94 -10.01 -25.09 -10.71
CA THR A 94 -9.18 -24.60 -11.81
C THR A 94 -10.00 -24.50 -13.10
N ALA A 95 -10.81 -23.45 -13.23
CA ALA A 95 -11.53 -23.17 -14.48
C ALA A 95 -10.56 -22.88 -15.64
N HIS A 96 -9.43 -22.22 -15.35
CA HIS A 96 -8.36 -21.94 -16.29
C HIS A 96 -7.02 -21.76 -15.53
N GLU A 97 -5.88 -21.89 -16.20
CA GLU A 97 -4.57 -21.70 -15.56
C GLU A 97 -4.43 -20.29 -14.93
N ALA A 98 -5.01 -19.28 -15.58
CA ALA A 98 -5.03 -17.91 -15.07
C ALA A 98 -6.25 -17.54 -14.21
N ALA A 99 -7.26 -18.41 -14.09
CA ALA A 99 -8.50 -18.12 -13.36
C ALA A 99 -8.91 -19.33 -12.50
N LYS A 100 -8.79 -19.20 -11.19
CA LYS A 100 -8.96 -20.30 -10.22
C LYS A 100 -9.81 -19.85 -9.04
N VAL A 101 -10.29 -20.79 -8.24
CA VAL A 101 -10.91 -20.55 -6.94
C VAL A 101 -9.92 -20.89 -5.83
N ARG A 102 -9.69 -19.95 -4.93
CA ARG A 102 -8.99 -20.18 -3.66
C ARG A 102 -10.03 -20.33 -2.57
N ILE A 103 -9.81 -21.24 -1.64
CA ILE A 103 -10.64 -21.34 -0.44
C ILE A 103 -9.94 -20.53 0.64
N VAL A 104 -10.54 -19.39 1.00
CA VAL A 104 -10.05 -18.53 2.08
C VAL A 104 -10.80 -18.90 3.34
N GLU A 105 -10.10 -18.93 4.46
CA GLU A 105 -10.71 -19.13 5.77
C GLU A 105 -10.99 -17.76 6.39
N LEU A 106 -12.27 -17.47 6.62
CA LEU A 106 -12.75 -16.28 7.31
C LEU A 106 -13.10 -16.62 8.74
N LEU A 107 -12.82 -15.68 9.65
CA LEU A 107 -13.20 -15.78 11.05
C LEU A 107 -14.46 -14.94 11.26
N GLU A 108 -15.53 -15.59 11.71
CA GLU A 108 -16.77 -14.94 12.11
C GLU A 108 -16.82 -14.93 13.65
N TYR A 109 -16.89 -13.75 14.25
CA TYR A 109 -16.97 -13.55 15.70
C TYR A 109 -17.60 -12.20 16.03
N ASP A 110 -18.12 -12.07 17.25
CA ASP A 110 -18.58 -10.80 17.80
C ASP A 110 -17.39 -9.98 18.32
N GLU A 111 -17.21 -8.77 17.81
CA GLU A 111 -16.05 -7.93 18.17
C GLU A 111 -16.01 -7.55 19.65
N GLU A 112 -17.17 -7.35 20.29
CA GLU A 112 -17.23 -6.98 21.70
C GLU A 112 -16.82 -8.15 22.59
N GLN A 113 -17.26 -9.37 22.26
CA GLN A 113 -16.82 -10.60 22.91
C GLN A 113 -15.33 -10.86 22.69
N ALA A 114 -14.82 -10.62 21.48
CA ALA A 114 -13.39 -10.75 21.19
C ALA A 114 -12.54 -9.75 22.00
N LYS A 115 -13.00 -8.50 22.11
CA LYS A 115 -12.36 -7.46 22.93
C LYS A 115 -12.38 -7.84 24.42
N ALA A 116 -13.53 -8.24 24.95
CA ALA A 116 -13.65 -8.66 26.35
C ALA A 116 -12.72 -9.84 26.65
N TRP A 117 -12.72 -10.86 25.79
CA TRP A 117 -11.85 -12.01 25.91
C TRP A 117 -10.37 -11.62 25.86
N ALA A 118 -9.99 -10.73 24.92
CA ALA A 118 -8.61 -10.25 24.77
C ALA A 118 -8.14 -9.49 26.01
N ILE A 119 -8.95 -8.59 26.57
CA ILE A 119 -8.61 -7.87 27.81
C ILE A 119 -8.38 -8.84 28.98
N GLU A 120 -9.19 -9.89 29.08
CA GLU A 120 -9.08 -10.88 30.16
C GLU A 120 -7.88 -11.82 30.00
N ASN A 121 -7.55 -12.24 28.78
CA ASN A 121 -6.63 -13.36 28.51
C ASN A 121 -5.30 -12.92 27.87
N LEU A 122 -5.26 -11.75 27.23
CA LEU A 122 -4.08 -11.13 26.64
C LEU A 122 -3.78 -9.85 27.41
N HIS A 123 -3.15 -10.00 28.59
CA HIS A 123 -2.90 -8.89 29.54
C HIS A 123 -2.15 -7.68 28.95
N GLU A 124 -1.47 -7.83 27.81
CA GLU A 124 -0.77 -6.75 27.11
C GLU A 124 -1.66 -6.01 26.08
N ALA A 125 -2.83 -6.55 25.75
CA ALA A 125 -3.76 -5.98 24.76
C ALA A 125 -4.77 -5.05 25.43
N LEU A 126 -4.38 -3.79 25.65
CA LEU A 126 -5.32 -2.72 26.06
C LEU A 126 -6.34 -2.37 24.98
N ASN A 127 -6.05 -2.71 23.72
CA ASN A 127 -6.94 -2.62 22.57
C ASN A 127 -6.85 -3.92 21.76
N LEU A 128 -7.95 -4.35 21.15
CA LEU A 128 -7.95 -5.48 20.23
C LEU A 128 -7.18 -5.09 18.95
N ASP A 129 -6.00 -5.67 18.77
CA ASP A 129 -5.38 -5.79 17.46
C ASP A 129 -6.00 -6.98 16.73
N VAL A 130 -6.81 -6.69 15.71
CA VAL A 130 -7.62 -7.68 14.97
C VAL A 130 -6.72 -8.73 14.33
N ASP A 131 -5.61 -8.33 13.71
CA ASP A 131 -4.72 -9.26 13.02
C ASP A 131 -4.07 -10.23 14.01
N THR A 132 -3.59 -9.70 15.14
CA THR A 132 -3.00 -10.49 16.22
C THR A 132 -4.02 -11.44 16.85
N PHE A 133 -5.27 -10.98 17.07
CA PHE A 133 -6.35 -11.83 17.59
C PHE A 133 -6.71 -12.95 16.61
N GLU A 134 -6.88 -12.64 15.33
CA GLU A 134 -7.19 -13.65 14.32
C GLU A 134 -6.06 -14.67 14.17
N GLU A 135 -4.80 -14.23 14.19
CA GLU A 135 -3.63 -15.11 14.15
C GLU A 135 -3.60 -16.04 15.37
N TYR A 136 -3.84 -15.50 16.57
CA TYR A 136 -3.96 -16.30 17.78
C TYR A 136 -5.10 -17.32 17.67
N ALA A 137 -6.30 -16.88 17.29
CA ALA A 137 -7.47 -17.74 17.15
C ALA A 137 -7.22 -18.88 16.16
N LYS A 138 -6.56 -18.60 15.02
CA LYS A 138 -6.11 -19.61 14.06
C LYS A 138 -5.12 -20.59 14.69
N GLY A 139 -4.14 -20.09 15.44
CA GLY A 139 -3.10 -20.89 16.09
C GLY A 139 -3.63 -21.84 17.18
N VAL A 140 -4.61 -21.42 17.99
CA VAL A 140 -5.14 -22.22 19.10
C VAL A 140 -6.33 -23.08 18.74
N ARG A 141 -6.83 -23.02 17.50
CA ARG A 141 -8.06 -23.71 17.04
C ARG A 141 -8.15 -25.18 17.44
N ASN A 142 -7.05 -25.93 17.35
CA ASN A 142 -7.03 -27.37 17.64
C ASN A 142 -6.65 -27.73 19.08
N ILE A 143 -6.23 -26.73 19.88
CA ILE A 143 -5.69 -26.93 21.23
C ILE A 143 -6.65 -26.34 22.27
N LYS A 144 -7.09 -25.10 22.06
CA LYS A 144 -8.01 -24.36 22.91
C LYS A 144 -8.90 -23.46 22.02
N PRO A 145 -9.91 -24.04 21.34
CA PRO A 145 -10.78 -23.27 20.46
C PRO A 145 -11.53 -22.20 21.26
N LEU A 146 -11.63 -21.01 20.68
CA LEU A 146 -12.45 -19.93 21.24
C LEU A 146 -13.92 -20.22 20.91
N PRO A 147 -14.81 -20.40 21.90
CA PRO A 147 -16.18 -20.88 21.67
C PRO A 147 -17.06 -19.88 20.89
N PHE A 148 -16.63 -18.61 20.82
CA PHE A 148 -17.33 -17.53 20.11
C PHE A 148 -16.75 -17.23 18.73
N VAL A 149 -15.74 -17.99 18.27
CA VAL A 149 -15.12 -17.82 16.95
C VAL A 149 -15.49 -18.98 16.04
N THR A 150 -16.06 -18.66 14.88
CA THR A 150 -16.40 -19.64 13.84
C THR A 150 -15.49 -19.47 12.64
N PHE A 151 -14.95 -20.58 12.13
CA PHE A 151 -14.11 -20.59 10.92
C PHE A 151 -14.95 -21.01 9.71
N LYS A 152 -15.13 -20.09 8.77
CA LYS A 152 -15.88 -20.33 7.54
C LYS A 152 -14.93 -20.41 6.35
N LYS A 153 -15.11 -21.43 5.52
CA LYS A 153 -14.38 -21.57 4.26
C LYS A 153 -15.19 -20.90 3.16
N GLU A 154 -14.65 -19.84 2.58
CA GLU A 154 -15.28 -19.11 1.49
C GLU A 154 -14.49 -19.29 0.18
N PRO A 155 -15.14 -19.74 -0.90
CA PRO A 155 -14.52 -19.75 -2.22
C PRO A 155 -14.40 -18.33 -2.75
N GLN A 156 -13.18 -17.92 -3.08
CA GLN A 156 -12.88 -16.62 -3.67
C GLN A 156 -12.21 -16.79 -5.05
N PRO A 157 -12.64 -16.03 -6.06
CA PRO A 157 -12.03 -16.08 -7.37
C PRO A 157 -10.65 -15.42 -7.34
N TYR A 158 -9.69 -16.07 -7.97
CA TYR A 158 -8.34 -15.61 -8.17
C TYR A 158 -8.04 -15.55 -9.66
N ILE A 159 -7.62 -14.37 -10.12
CA ILE A 159 -7.17 -14.14 -11.49
C ILE A 159 -5.69 -13.74 -11.44
N SER A 160 -4.86 -14.34 -12.29
CA SER A 160 -3.44 -13.98 -12.38
C SER A 160 -3.27 -12.50 -12.74
N ARG A 161 -2.36 -11.81 -12.05
CA ARG A 161 -2.03 -10.40 -12.34
C ARG A 161 -1.30 -10.25 -13.67
N ASN A 162 -0.45 -11.21 -14.01
CA ASN A 162 0.23 -11.21 -15.29
C ASN A 162 -0.55 -12.13 -16.25
N LEU A 163 -1.10 -11.52 -17.29
CA LEU A 163 -1.82 -12.19 -18.36
C LEU A 163 -1.11 -12.06 -19.71
N SER A 164 0.14 -11.58 -19.74
CA SER A 164 0.89 -11.31 -20.97
C SER A 164 1.02 -12.54 -21.87
N GLN A 165 1.15 -13.74 -21.28
CA GLN A 165 1.23 -15.00 -22.02
C GLN A 165 -0.04 -15.35 -22.81
N TYR A 166 -1.15 -14.65 -22.56
CA TYR A 166 -2.44 -14.85 -23.23
C TYR A 166 -2.79 -13.73 -24.21
N ILE A 167 -1.89 -12.77 -24.41
CA ILE A 167 -2.07 -11.68 -25.37
C ILE A 167 -1.24 -12.06 -26.60
N ALA A 168 -1.91 -12.52 -27.67
CA ALA A 168 -1.25 -12.88 -28.90
C ALA A 168 -0.68 -11.63 -29.60
N GLY A 169 0.65 -11.65 -29.80
CA GLY A 169 1.46 -10.68 -30.54
C GLY A 169 2.95 -11.05 -30.44
N GLU A 170 3.38 -12.03 -31.25
CA GLU A 170 4.75 -12.29 -31.72
C GLU A 170 5.89 -12.31 -30.67
N SER A 171 6.12 -13.47 -30.08
CA SER A 171 7.49 -13.91 -29.76
C SER A 171 8.10 -14.50 -31.03
N GLU A 172 8.55 -13.66 -31.98
CA GLU A 172 9.51 -13.97 -33.06
C GLU A 172 9.57 -12.80 -34.07
N VAL A 173 10.48 -11.83 -33.86
CA VAL A 173 11.51 -11.37 -34.82
C VAL A 173 12.70 -10.85 -34.01
#